data_AF-A0A7S9CAB2-F1
#
_entry.id   AF-A0A7S9CAB2-F1
#
_cell.length_a   1.000
_cell.length_b   1.000
_cell.length_c   1.000
_cell.angle_alpha   90.00
_cell.angle_beta   90.00
_cell.angle_gamma   90.00
#
_symmetry.space_group_name_H-M   'P 1'
#
loop_
_entity.id
_entity.type
_entity.pdbx_description
1 polymer ?
#
loop_
_entity_poly.entity_id
_entity_poly.type
_entity_poly.pdbx_seq_one_letter_code
_entity_poly.pdbx_strand_id
1 'polypeptide(L)'
;MRTKTIRWLLLPALLALLPALGRAALVDCQPAAGRFTVFLSEPSGPLFTQPAQLRQFMQQLQFELDQNRDARWVLSPGTDVRFVACPGRAPALDGQDFGRDIVDALHTRRVLLEVWGLLSSGPGADGRPQPQAQMNFLLVPLQQAANEQGASAAAGASALQRLRYPEAGAAPTSDPVLLIARPTDIDAFVASAFGLKLLRERSFELAHRNLCRAGHLLGAIARRPLAGRSRDDLARLREQVRAAAGQAVAQAKADANYPKLGLLRLREPAQPCDAEEG
;
A
#
# COMPACT_ATOMS: atom_id res chain seq x y z
N MET A 1 32.30 74.24 -25.48
CA MET A 1 33.11 73.56 -24.44
C MET A 1 32.21 73.24 -23.25
N ARG A 2 32.46 72.09 -22.60
CA ARG A 2 31.76 71.46 -21.45
C ARG A 2 30.65 70.46 -21.80
N THR A 3 31.15 69.31 -22.22
CA THR A 3 30.60 67.96 -22.16
C THR A 3 30.08 67.61 -20.76
N LYS A 4 28.87 67.03 -20.67
CA LYS A 4 28.40 66.28 -19.50
C LYS A 4 27.98 64.88 -19.95
N THR A 5 28.84 63.93 -19.60
CA THR A 5 28.65 62.48 -19.66
C THR A 5 27.66 62.05 -18.57
N ILE A 6 26.55 61.41 -18.95
CA ILE A 6 25.66 60.73 -18.01
C ILE A 6 25.88 59.23 -18.20
N ARG A 7 26.58 58.64 -17.23
CA ARG A 7 26.72 57.20 -17.01
C ARG A 7 25.35 56.63 -16.65
N TRP A 8 24.76 55.82 -17.53
CA TRP A 8 23.71 54.87 -17.16
C TRP A 8 24.37 53.52 -16.91
N LEU A 9 24.58 53.24 -15.62
CA LEU A 9 25.03 51.97 -15.08
C LEU A 9 23.80 51.31 -14.44
N LEU A 10 23.74 49.97 -14.56
CA LEU A 10 22.91 49.03 -13.79
C LEU A 10 21.52 48.73 -14.38
N LEU A 11 21.47 47.77 -15.31
CA LEU A 11 20.35 46.83 -15.34
C LEU A 11 20.55 45.84 -14.17
N PRO A 12 19.68 45.81 -13.16
CA PRO A 12 19.77 44.83 -12.09
C PRO A 12 19.31 43.47 -12.60
N ALA A 13 19.92 42.45 -12.02
CA ALA A 13 19.64 41.04 -12.24
C ALA A 13 18.15 40.71 -12.13
N LEU A 14 17.52 40.40 -13.26
CA LEU A 14 16.22 39.73 -13.32
C LEU A 14 16.46 38.22 -13.16
N LEU A 15 17.10 37.80 -12.06
CA LEU A 15 17.29 36.40 -11.73
C LEU A 15 16.26 35.98 -10.65
N ALA A 16 15.48 34.98 -11.02
CA ALA A 16 14.86 34.01 -10.12
C ALA A 16 13.76 34.51 -9.15
N LEU A 17 12.60 34.86 -9.72
CA LEU A 17 11.32 34.53 -9.07
C LEU A 17 10.72 33.32 -9.80
N LEU A 18 11.44 32.20 -9.78
CA LEU A 18 10.78 30.91 -9.95
C LEU A 18 9.90 30.75 -8.72
N PRO A 19 8.56 30.68 -8.83
CA PRO A 19 7.77 30.25 -7.70
C PRO A 19 8.32 28.87 -7.34
N ALA A 20 8.86 28.74 -6.13
CA ALA A 20 9.04 27.44 -5.53
C ALA A 20 7.63 26.83 -5.55
N LEU A 21 7.37 25.97 -6.53
CA LEU A 21 6.21 25.10 -6.56
C LEU A 21 6.36 24.23 -5.33
N GLY A 22 5.92 24.75 -4.20
CA GLY A 22 5.85 24.02 -2.95
C GLY A 22 4.97 22.83 -3.24
N ARG A 23 5.57 21.64 -3.32
CA ARG A 23 4.82 20.39 -3.26
C ARG A 23 3.94 20.52 -2.03
N ALA A 24 2.62 20.54 -2.23
CA ALA A 24 1.68 20.56 -1.13
C ALA A 24 2.03 19.35 -0.23
N ALA A 25 2.43 19.62 1.01
CA ALA A 25 2.85 18.57 1.91
C ALA A 25 1.66 17.62 2.16
N LEU A 26 1.90 16.32 2.10
CA LEU A 26 0.87 15.34 2.44
C LEU A 26 0.39 15.57 3.87
N VAL A 27 -0.93 15.65 4.05
CA VAL A 27 -1.56 15.76 5.37
C VAL A 27 -1.12 14.59 6.25
N ASP A 28 -0.63 14.90 7.45
CA ASP A 28 -0.15 13.88 8.38
C ASP A 28 -1.29 13.30 9.23
N CYS A 29 -1.58 12.02 9.03
CA CYS A 29 -2.62 11.32 9.78
C CYS A 29 -2.07 10.69 11.06
N GLN A 30 -2.93 10.63 12.09
CA GLN A 30 -2.60 9.90 13.30
C GLN A 30 -2.90 8.40 13.13
N PRO A 31 -1.93 7.50 13.38
CA PRO A 31 -2.17 6.06 13.37
C PRO A 31 -3.05 5.64 14.56
N ALA A 32 -3.62 4.44 14.50
CA ALA A 32 -4.29 3.85 15.64
C ALA A 32 -3.27 3.54 16.76
N ALA A 33 -3.48 4.12 17.94
CA ALA A 33 -2.58 3.97 19.08
C ALA A 33 -2.38 2.49 19.47
N GLY A 34 -1.12 2.07 19.61
CA GLY A 34 -0.76 0.71 20.02
C GLY A 34 -0.99 -0.39 18.98
N ARG A 35 -1.50 -0.05 17.79
CA ARG A 35 -1.93 -1.01 16.76
C ARG A 35 -1.22 -0.78 15.44
N PHE A 36 -1.26 -1.78 14.57
CA PHE A 36 -0.88 -1.57 13.18
C PHE A 36 -2.00 -0.82 12.45
N THR A 37 -1.64 0.02 11.50
CA THR A 37 -2.62 0.87 10.82
C THR A 37 -2.56 0.70 9.30
N VAL A 38 -3.73 0.70 8.67
CA VAL A 38 -3.91 0.92 7.23
C VAL A 38 -4.54 2.28 7.05
N PHE A 39 -3.84 3.18 6.36
CA PHE A 39 -4.38 4.49 6.01
C PHE A 39 -5.26 4.39 4.76
N LEU A 40 -6.44 4.99 4.85
CA LEU A 40 -7.36 5.20 3.74
C LEU A 40 -7.31 6.67 3.38
N SER A 41 -6.50 7.00 2.38
CA SER A 41 -6.33 8.34 1.84
C SER A 41 -7.43 8.63 0.82
N GLU A 42 -7.76 9.91 0.64
CA GLU A 42 -8.86 10.33 -0.22
C GLU A 42 -8.60 9.94 -1.68
N PRO A 43 -9.53 9.21 -2.32
CA PRO A 43 -9.47 9.03 -3.77
C PRO A 43 -9.76 10.35 -4.48
N SER A 44 -9.05 10.56 -5.58
CA SER A 44 -9.34 11.61 -6.55
C SER A 44 -10.42 11.16 -7.53
N GLY A 45 -10.94 12.09 -8.34
CA GLY A 45 -11.74 11.79 -9.52
C GLY A 45 -13.17 12.34 -9.50
N PRO A 46 -13.90 12.23 -10.63
CA PRO A 46 -15.16 12.92 -10.83
C PRO A 46 -16.36 12.26 -10.17
N LEU A 47 -16.20 11.10 -9.52
CA LEU A 47 -17.32 10.35 -8.93
C LEU A 47 -18.03 11.14 -7.81
N PHE A 48 -17.28 11.95 -7.05
CA PHE A 48 -17.82 12.78 -5.98
C PHE A 48 -17.74 14.26 -6.36
N THR A 49 -18.88 14.93 -6.40
CA THR A 49 -18.94 16.36 -6.75
C THR A 49 -18.97 17.24 -5.50
N GLN A 50 -19.20 16.66 -4.32
CA GLN A 50 -19.29 17.39 -3.06
C GLN A 50 -18.38 16.76 -1.98
N PRO A 51 -17.66 17.58 -1.18
CA PRO A 51 -16.83 17.08 -0.09
C PRO A 51 -17.58 16.24 0.96
N ALA A 52 -18.88 16.49 1.14
CA ALA A 52 -19.73 15.69 2.03
C ALA A 52 -19.89 14.24 1.53
N GLN A 53 -20.03 14.03 0.22
CA GLN A 53 -20.15 12.69 -0.38
C GLN A 53 -18.86 11.90 -0.21
N LEU A 54 -17.71 12.54 -0.45
CA LEU A 54 -16.40 11.92 -0.24
C LEU A 54 -16.21 11.51 1.24
N ARG A 55 -16.56 12.38 2.19
CA ARG A 55 -16.47 12.04 3.62
C ARG A 55 -17.37 10.85 4.00
N GLN A 56 -18.62 10.85 3.53
CA GLN A 56 -19.55 9.74 3.77
C GLN A 56 -19.00 8.43 3.18
N PHE A 57 -18.50 8.48 1.95
CA PHE A 57 -17.85 7.34 1.31
C PHE A 57 -16.67 6.81 2.13
N MET A 58 -15.77 7.67 2.60
CA MET A 58 -14.61 7.26 3.40
C MET A 58 -15.02 6.63 4.74
N GLN A 59 -16.06 7.17 5.39
CA GLN A 59 -16.63 6.60 6.62
C GLN A 59 -17.23 5.21 6.37
N GLN A 60 -18.01 5.06 5.31
CA GLN A 60 -18.62 3.78 4.94
C GLN A 60 -17.54 2.75 4.55
N LEU A 61 -16.54 3.16 3.77
CA LEU A 61 -15.40 2.30 3.42
C LEU A 61 -14.66 1.83 4.67
N GLN A 62 -14.33 2.74 5.60
CA GLN A 62 -13.66 2.35 6.84
C GLN A 62 -14.52 1.37 7.65
N PHE A 63 -15.83 1.64 7.77
CA PHE A 63 -16.75 0.77 8.49
C PHE A 63 -16.78 -0.64 7.87
N GLU A 64 -16.97 -0.74 6.55
CA GLU A 64 -16.97 -2.02 5.84
C GLU A 64 -15.67 -2.79 6.02
N LEU A 65 -14.52 -2.10 5.96
CA LEU A 65 -13.21 -2.73 6.16
C LEU A 65 -12.99 -3.19 7.60
N ASP A 66 -13.42 -2.41 8.59
CA ASP A 66 -13.37 -2.80 10.00
C ASP A 66 -14.26 -4.03 10.27
N GLN A 67 -15.49 -4.07 9.72
CA GLN A 67 -16.39 -5.23 9.84
C GLN A 67 -15.79 -6.48 9.18
N ASN A 68 -15.28 -6.33 7.96
CA ASN A 68 -14.65 -7.41 7.21
C ASN A 68 -13.42 -7.96 7.94
N ARG A 69 -12.61 -7.10 8.55
CA ARG A 69 -11.53 -7.51 9.44
C ARG A 69 -12.08 -8.31 10.60
N ASP A 70 -13.02 -7.77 11.35
CA ASP A 70 -13.50 -8.41 12.58
C ASP A 70 -14.09 -9.78 12.28
N ALA A 71 -14.76 -9.95 11.13
CA ALA A 71 -15.25 -11.26 10.70
C ALA A 71 -14.12 -12.26 10.38
N ARG A 72 -12.99 -11.83 9.78
CA ARG A 72 -11.96 -12.74 9.24
C ARG A 72 -10.70 -12.87 10.07
N TRP A 73 -10.30 -11.82 10.76
CA TRP A 73 -9.01 -11.73 11.45
C TRP A 73 -9.13 -12.01 12.95
N VAL A 74 -10.34 -12.07 13.50
CA VAL A 74 -10.60 -12.56 14.87
C VAL A 74 -10.03 -13.97 15.07
N LEU A 75 -9.98 -14.80 14.02
CA LEU A 75 -9.41 -16.15 14.06
C LEU A 75 -7.88 -16.18 13.85
N SER A 76 -7.24 -15.03 13.60
CA SER A 76 -5.79 -14.90 13.42
C SER A 76 -5.18 -14.17 14.61
N PRO A 77 -4.95 -14.84 15.76
CA PRO A 77 -4.39 -14.21 16.94
C PRO A 77 -3.04 -13.56 16.60
N GLY A 78 -2.95 -12.24 16.77
CA GLY A 78 -1.73 -11.46 16.51
C GLY A 78 -1.83 -10.44 15.36
N THR A 79 -2.94 -10.34 14.63
CA THR A 79 -3.14 -9.31 13.59
C THR A 79 -4.03 -8.17 14.08
N ASP A 80 -3.53 -7.37 15.03
CA ASP A 80 -4.24 -6.17 15.51
C ASP A 80 -3.97 -4.97 14.58
N VAL A 81 -4.80 -4.89 13.54
CA VAL A 81 -4.71 -3.91 12.47
C VAL A 81 -6.00 -3.08 12.41
N ARG A 82 -5.89 -1.76 12.29
CA ARG A 82 -7.01 -0.83 12.19
C ARG A 82 -6.99 -0.07 10.87
N PHE A 83 -8.16 0.18 10.31
CA PHE A 83 -8.31 1.11 9.18
C PHE A 83 -8.58 2.51 9.71
N VAL A 84 -7.89 3.50 9.15
CA VAL A 84 -8.03 4.91 9.55
C VAL A 84 -8.21 5.74 8.29
N ALA A 85 -9.38 6.36 8.14
CA ALA A 85 -9.62 7.36 7.11
C ALA A 85 -8.80 8.63 7.37
N CYS A 86 -8.26 9.19 6.30
CA CYS A 86 -7.33 10.31 6.29
C CYS A 86 -7.90 11.50 5.49
N PRO A 87 -8.81 12.31 6.08
CA PRO A 87 -9.38 13.46 5.39
C PRO A 87 -8.31 14.45 4.93
N GLY A 88 -8.44 14.94 3.70
CA GLY A 88 -7.50 15.86 3.04
C GLY A 88 -6.16 15.25 2.60
N ARG A 89 -5.90 13.96 2.88
CA ARG A 89 -4.69 13.28 2.41
C ARG A 89 -4.93 12.68 1.03
N ALA A 90 -4.37 13.30 -0.01
CA ALA A 90 -4.52 12.85 -1.40
C ALA A 90 -3.15 12.71 -2.08
N PRO A 91 -2.47 11.55 -1.94
CA PRO A 91 -1.21 11.32 -2.61
C PRO A 91 -1.32 11.26 -4.13
N ALA A 92 -0.25 11.63 -4.82
CA ALA A 92 -0.10 11.51 -6.26
C ALA A 92 -0.30 10.05 -6.69
N LEU A 93 -0.95 9.86 -7.85
CA LEU A 93 -1.31 8.53 -8.34
C LEU A 93 -0.09 7.66 -8.68
N ASP A 94 1.06 8.26 -8.96
CA ASP A 94 2.33 7.59 -9.21
C ASP A 94 3.13 7.28 -7.94
N GLY A 95 2.67 7.77 -6.77
CA GLY A 95 3.33 7.56 -5.49
C GLY A 95 4.59 8.41 -5.27
N GLN A 96 4.83 9.45 -6.08
CA GLN A 96 6.05 10.28 -5.96
C GLN A 96 6.17 11.02 -4.61
N ASP A 97 5.05 11.19 -3.88
CA ASP A 97 5.05 11.82 -2.56
C ASP A 97 5.64 10.91 -1.46
N PHE A 98 5.82 9.61 -1.73
CA PHE A 98 6.35 8.65 -0.75
C PHE A 98 7.88 8.60 -0.77
N GLY A 99 8.50 9.75 -0.54
CA GLY A 99 9.94 9.87 -0.30
C GLY A 99 10.38 9.17 1.00
N ARG A 100 11.70 9.05 1.18
CA ARG A 100 12.32 8.34 2.31
C ARG A 100 11.76 8.79 3.66
N ASP A 101 11.76 10.10 3.94
CA ASP A 101 11.32 10.65 5.23
C ASP A 101 9.87 10.30 5.56
N ILE A 102 8.96 10.39 4.58
CA ILE A 102 7.54 10.06 4.76
C ILE A 102 7.38 8.56 5.03
N VAL A 103 8.07 7.71 4.25
CA VAL A 103 7.99 6.26 4.41
C VAL A 103 8.56 5.80 5.74
N ASP A 104 9.67 6.39 6.19
CA ASP A 104 10.28 6.09 7.49
C ASP A 104 9.36 6.52 8.64
N ALA A 105 8.72 7.69 8.52
CA ALA A 105 7.73 8.16 9.50
C ALA A 105 6.49 7.25 9.54
N LEU A 106 5.98 6.80 8.39
CA LEU A 106 4.87 5.84 8.32
C LEU A 106 5.25 4.50 8.94
N HIS A 107 6.43 3.97 8.59
CA HIS A 107 6.93 2.69 9.08
C HIS A 107 7.14 2.68 10.59
N THR A 108 7.73 3.76 11.13
CA THR A 108 7.96 3.94 12.57
C THR A 108 6.64 3.98 13.34
N ARG A 109 5.63 4.64 12.77
CA ARG A 109 4.27 4.75 13.32
C ARG A 109 3.39 3.52 13.10
N ARG A 110 3.99 2.38 12.74
CA ARG A 110 3.30 1.09 12.53
C ARG A 110 2.23 1.15 11.45
N VAL A 111 2.39 2.03 10.46
CA VAL A 111 1.56 2.01 9.25
C VAL A 111 2.09 0.91 8.34
N LEU A 112 1.21 0.00 7.96
CA LEU A 112 1.52 -1.14 7.09
C LEU A 112 1.26 -0.83 5.62
N LEU A 113 0.13 -0.17 5.38
CA LEU A 113 -0.43 0.03 4.05
C LEU A 113 -1.04 1.43 3.97
N GLU A 114 -0.88 2.06 2.82
CA GLU A 114 -1.65 3.24 2.45
C GLU A 114 -2.43 2.97 1.16
N VAL A 115 -3.72 3.30 1.18
CA VAL A 115 -4.67 3.04 0.08
C VAL A 115 -5.24 4.36 -0.42
N TRP A 116 -5.12 4.63 -1.71
CA TRP A 116 -5.71 5.80 -2.39
C TRP A 116 -5.95 5.46 -3.87
N GLY A 117 -6.55 6.36 -4.64
CA GLY A 117 -6.74 6.08 -6.05
C GLY A 117 -7.51 7.12 -6.82
N LEU A 118 -8.06 6.68 -7.95
CA LEU A 118 -8.95 7.42 -8.81
C LEU A 118 -10.30 6.69 -8.85
N LEU A 119 -11.38 7.41 -8.58
CA LEU A 119 -12.75 6.95 -8.71
C LEU A 119 -13.46 7.72 -9.82
N SER A 120 -14.09 6.98 -10.73
CA SER A 120 -14.80 7.53 -11.88
C SER A 120 -16.07 6.74 -12.16
N SER A 121 -16.87 7.23 -13.09
CA SER A 121 -17.95 6.45 -13.71
C SER A 121 -17.54 6.09 -15.12
N GLY A 122 -17.86 4.88 -15.56
CA GLY A 122 -17.66 4.45 -16.94
C GLY A 122 -18.82 3.58 -17.44
N PRO A 123 -18.80 3.17 -18.71
CA PRO A 123 -19.89 2.38 -19.29
C PRO A 123 -19.94 0.99 -18.64
N GLY A 124 -21.12 0.62 -18.13
CA GLY A 124 -21.44 -0.72 -17.68
C GLY A 124 -21.81 -1.66 -18.83
N ALA A 125 -21.86 -2.96 -18.55
CA ALA A 125 -22.24 -3.99 -19.54
C ALA A 125 -23.68 -3.82 -20.09
N ASP A 126 -24.55 -3.18 -19.32
CA ASP A 126 -25.94 -2.83 -19.66
C ASP A 126 -26.08 -1.41 -20.25
N GLY A 127 -24.96 -0.74 -20.55
CA GLY A 127 -24.93 0.64 -21.04
C GLY A 127 -25.21 1.70 -19.96
N ARG A 128 -25.49 1.31 -18.71
CA ARG A 128 -25.67 2.25 -17.60
C ARG A 128 -24.30 2.66 -17.02
N PRO A 129 -24.14 3.90 -16.55
CA PRO A 129 -22.93 4.29 -15.85
C PRO A 129 -22.71 3.42 -14.61
N GLN A 130 -21.51 2.85 -14.49
CA GLN A 130 -21.08 2.06 -13.33
C GLN A 130 -19.82 2.68 -12.71
N PRO A 131 -19.67 2.61 -11.38
CA PRO A 131 -18.47 3.07 -10.72
C PRO A 131 -17.27 2.25 -11.20
N GLN A 132 -16.15 2.93 -11.37
CA GLN A 132 -14.85 2.38 -11.72
C GLN A 132 -13.81 2.92 -10.76
N ALA A 133 -12.78 2.12 -10.50
CA ALA A 133 -11.72 2.50 -9.59
C ALA A 133 -10.36 2.07 -10.13
N GLN A 134 -9.36 2.94 -10.01
CA GLN A 134 -7.95 2.57 -10.08
C GLN A 134 -7.34 2.83 -8.71
N MET A 135 -7.11 1.76 -7.96
CA MET A 135 -6.62 1.83 -6.59
C MET A 135 -5.12 1.54 -6.53
N ASN A 136 -4.44 2.32 -5.72
CA ASN A 136 -3.05 2.21 -5.35
C ASN A 136 -2.95 1.70 -3.91
N PHE A 137 -2.03 0.77 -3.69
CA PHE A 137 -1.73 0.17 -2.41
C PHE A 137 -0.22 0.25 -2.19
N LEU A 138 0.23 1.13 -1.29
CA LEU A 138 1.63 1.22 -0.91
C LEU A 138 1.92 0.31 0.27
N LEU A 139 2.73 -0.71 0.06
CA LEU A 139 3.24 -1.57 1.13
C LEU A 139 4.42 -0.85 1.80
N VAL A 140 4.15 -0.16 2.91
CA VAL A 140 5.12 0.72 3.59
C VAL A 140 6.42 -0.01 3.96
N PRO A 141 6.42 -1.22 4.55
CA PRO A 141 7.67 -1.93 4.86
C PRO A 141 8.50 -2.30 3.62
N LEU A 142 7.83 -2.56 2.49
CA LEU A 142 8.50 -2.87 1.23
C LEU A 142 9.12 -1.62 0.62
N GLN A 143 8.39 -0.49 0.64
CA GLN A 143 8.94 0.80 0.18
C GLN A 143 10.13 1.23 1.03
N GLN A 144 10.05 1.01 2.35
CA GLN A 144 11.15 1.33 3.26
C GLN A 144 12.41 0.51 2.92
N ALA A 145 12.26 -0.81 2.73
CA ALA A 145 13.38 -1.67 2.33
C ALA A 145 13.99 -1.24 0.98
N ALA A 146 13.15 -0.86 0.01
CA ALA A 146 13.63 -0.31 -1.27
C ALA A 146 14.39 1.01 -1.09
N ASN A 147 13.90 1.91 -0.22
CA ASN A 147 14.56 3.17 0.09
C ASN A 147 15.92 2.96 0.78
N GLU A 148 16.06 1.93 1.63
CA GLU A 148 17.32 1.57 2.32
C GLU A 148 18.36 0.98 1.36
N GLN A 149 17.92 0.14 0.41
CA GLN A 149 18.79 -0.57 -0.53
C GLN A 149 19.19 0.27 -1.77
N GLY A 150 18.50 1.39 -2.01
CA GLY A 150 18.78 2.29 -3.12
C GLY A 150 18.54 1.67 -4.50
N ALA A 151 19.24 2.15 -5.54
CA ALA A 151 19.04 1.71 -6.93
C ALA A 151 19.31 0.20 -7.16
N SER A 152 20.05 -0.45 -6.25
CA SER A 152 20.36 -1.88 -6.33
C SER A 152 19.15 -2.78 -6.03
N ALA A 153 18.05 -2.22 -5.51
CA ALA A 153 16.79 -2.92 -5.22
C ALA A 153 15.85 -3.04 -6.43
N ALA A 154 16.20 -2.49 -7.59
CA ALA A 154 15.32 -2.38 -8.77
C ALA A 154 14.82 -3.71 -9.34
N ALA A 155 15.35 -4.86 -8.89
CA ALA A 155 14.90 -6.20 -9.26
C ALA A 155 13.78 -6.76 -8.34
N GLY A 156 13.48 -6.11 -7.22
CA GLY A 156 12.44 -6.54 -6.26
C GLY A 156 11.01 -6.26 -6.73
N ALA A 157 10.02 -6.74 -5.99
CA ALA A 157 8.62 -6.40 -6.25
C ALA A 157 8.37 -4.91 -5.99
N SER A 158 7.51 -4.30 -6.80
CA SER A 158 7.08 -2.92 -6.58
C SER A 158 6.41 -2.78 -5.22
N ALA A 159 6.80 -1.79 -4.42
CA ALA A 159 6.10 -1.47 -3.18
C ALA A 159 4.71 -0.86 -3.43
N LEU A 160 4.52 -0.23 -4.59
CA LEU A 160 3.25 0.32 -5.03
C LEU A 160 2.55 -0.70 -5.93
N GLN A 161 1.44 -1.24 -5.44
CA GLN A 161 0.57 -2.14 -6.20
C GLN A 161 -0.62 -1.34 -6.74
N ARG A 162 -0.99 -1.57 -8.00
CA ARG A 162 -2.10 -0.87 -8.64
C ARG A 162 -3.11 -1.87 -9.20
N LEU A 163 -4.36 -1.75 -8.79
CA LEU A 163 -5.46 -2.58 -9.25
C LEU A 163 -6.55 -1.72 -9.89
N ARG A 164 -7.28 -2.30 -10.84
CA ARG A 164 -8.40 -1.67 -11.54
C ARG A 164 -9.67 -2.46 -11.30
N TYR A 165 -10.77 -1.75 -11.06
CA TYR A 165 -12.09 -2.32 -10.80
C TYR A 165 -13.16 -1.61 -11.66
N PRO A 166 -14.25 -2.30 -12.01
CA PRO A 166 -14.43 -3.74 -11.86
C PRO A 166 -13.45 -4.54 -12.74
N GLU A 167 -13.15 -5.77 -12.34
CA GLU A 167 -12.41 -6.71 -13.20
C GLU A 167 -13.31 -7.16 -14.36
N ALA A 168 -12.70 -7.64 -15.45
CA ALA A 168 -13.48 -8.16 -16.57
C ALA A 168 -14.38 -9.32 -16.10
N GLY A 169 -15.68 -9.22 -16.39
CA GLY A 169 -16.66 -10.23 -15.98
C GLY A 169 -17.12 -10.14 -14.52
N ALA A 170 -16.70 -9.14 -13.75
CA ALA A 170 -17.25 -8.92 -12.42
C ALA A 170 -18.74 -8.50 -12.48
N ALA A 171 -19.50 -8.87 -11.46
CA ALA A 171 -20.90 -8.47 -11.33
C ALA A 171 -21.02 -6.94 -11.23
N PRO A 172 -22.02 -6.32 -11.89
CA PRO A 172 -22.30 -4.91 -11.74
C PRO A 172 -22.53 -4.53 -10.27
N THR A 173 -22.02 -3.36 -9.86
CA THR A 173 -22.34 -2.74 -8.58
C THR A 173 -22.63 -1.27 -8.78
N SER A 174 -23.60 -0.72 -8.04
CA SER A 174 -23.81 0.74 -7.96
C SER A 174 -23.05 1.37 -6.79
N ASP A 175 -22.54 0.55 -5.87
CA ASP A 175 -21.84 1.01 -4.68
C ASP A 175 -20.32 1.01 -4.92
N PRO A 176 -19.65 2.17 -4.97
CA PRO A 176 -18.20 2.26 -5.13
C PRO A 176 -17.42 1.69 -3.94
N VAL A 177 -18.01 1.60 -2.74
CA VAL A 177 -17.36 0.99 -1.57
C VAL A 177 -17.05 -0.49 -1.85
N LEU A 178 -17.98 -1.19 -2.50
CA LEU A 178 -17.83 -2.61 -2.85
C LEU A 178 -16.70 -2.89 -3.85
N LEU A 179 -16.26 -1.88 -4.63
CA LEU A 179 -15.11 -2.02 -5.52
C LEU A 179 -13.80 -2.14 -4.74
N ILE A 180 -13.68 -1.44 -3.62
CA ILE A 180 -12.44 -1.31 -2.84
C ILE A 180 -12.45 -2.27 -1.64
N ALA A 181 -13.59 -2.42 -0.97
CA ALA A 181 -13.76 -3.26 0.22
C ALA A 181 -13.67 -4.77 -0.07
N ARG A 182 -13.08 -5.17 -1.21
CA ARG A 182 -12.91 -6.57 -1.58
C ARG A 182 -11.96 -7.24 -0.58
N PRO A 183 -12.46 -8.23 0.18
CA PRO A 183 -11.71 -8.92 1.22
C PRO A 183 -10.30 -9.36 0.84
N THR A 184 -10.20 -10.08 -0.28
CA THR A 184 -8.98 -10.79 -0.66
C THR A 184 -7.82 -9.84 -0.93
N ASP A 185 -8.08 -8.67 -1.53
CA ASP A 185 -7.04 -7.75 -2.00
C ASP A 185 -6.35 -7.07 -0.82
N ILE A 186 -7.17 -6.47 0.05
CA ILE A 186 -6.68 -5.80 1.25
C ILE A 186 -6.05 -6.83 2.20
N ASP A 187 -6.67 -8.00 2.39
CA ASP A 187 -6.09 -9.05 3.23
C ASP A 187 -4.72 -9.52 2.71
N ALA A 188 -4.56 -9.66 1.38
CA ALA A 188 -3.28 -10.06 0.78
C ALA A 188 -2.19 -9.03 1.04
N PHE A 189 -2.47 -7.75 0.79
CA PHE A 189 -1.50 -6.67 0.96
C PHE A 189 -1.20 -6.39 2.43
N VAL A 190 -2.20 -6.46 3.31
CA VAL A 190 -1.98 -6.34 4.76
C VAL A 190 -1.15 -7.51 5.27
N ALA A 191 -1.48 -8.75 4.92
CA ALA A 191 -0.68 -9.91 5.32
C ALA A 191 0.78 -9.81 4.81
N SER A 192 0.97 -9.31 3.58
CA SER A 192 2.30 -9.07 3.00
C SER A 192 3.08 -8.04 3.81
N ALA A 193 2.53 -6.84 3.98
CA ALA A 193 3.18 -5.75 4.70
C ALA A 193 3.41 -6.11 6.17
N PHE A 194 2.42 -6.72 6.82
CA PHE A 194 2.52 -7.11 8.21
C PHE A 194 3.58 -8.18 8.44
N GLY A 195 3.61 -9.21 7.60
CA GLY A 195 4.62 -10.25 7.64
C GLY A 195 6.04 -9.72 7.46
N LEU A 196 6.25 -8.81 6.50
CA LEU A 196 7.54 -8.15 6.28
C LEU A 196 7.98 -7.29 7.48
N LYS A 197 7.03 -6.55 8.08
CA LYS A 197 7.28 -5.76 9.29
C LYS A 197 7.67 -6.65 10.48
N LEU A 198 6.93 -7.72 10.71
CA LEU A 198 7.19 -8.68 11.80
C LEU A 198 8.52 -9.40 11.62
N LEU A 199 8.93 -9.70 10.38
CA LEU A 199 10.24 -10.28 10.08
C LEU A 199 11.37 -9.35 10.55
N ARG A 200 11.26 -8.04 10.26
CA ARG A 200 12.21 -7.03 10.74
C ARG A 200 12.21 -6.91 12.27
N GLU A 201 11.04 -7.05 12.90
CA GLU A 201 10.86 -7.08 14.36
C GLU A 201 11.24 -8.43 15.00
N ARG A 202 11.84 -9.37 14.25
CA ARG A 202 12.25 -10.73 14.70
C ARG A 202 11.11 -11.58 15.28
N SER A 203 9.87 -11.25 14.95
CA SER A 203 8.68 -12.01 15.32
C SER A 203 8.45 -13.14 14.29
N PHE A 204 9.40 -14.07 14.20
CA PHE A 204 9.52 -14.99 13.07
C PHE A 204 8.28 -15.87 12.82
N GLU A 205 7.65 -16.42 13.87
CA GLU A 205 6.44 -17.25 13.74
C GLU A 205 5.28 -16.48 13.11
N LEU A 206 5.02 -15.27 13.65
CA LEU A 206 3.95 -14.41 13.16
C LEU A 206 4.27 -13.89 11.75
N ALA A 207 5.54 -13.59 11.48
CA ALA A 207 6.01 -13.19 10.16
C ALA A 207 5.76 -14.29 9.13
N HIS A 208 6.27 -15.51 9.39
CA HIS A 208 6.11 -16.68 8.54
C HIS A 208 4.65 -16.96 8.22
N ARG A 209 3.79 -17.03 9.24
CA ARG A 209 2.35 -17.29 9.06
C ARG A 209 1.68 -16.25 8.16
N ASN A 210 1.95 -14.97 8.39
CA ASN A 210 1.38 -13.90 7.56
C ASN A 210 1.94 -13.90 6.14
N LEU A 211 3.23 -14.17 5.95
CA LEU A 211 3.87 -14.22 4.63
C LEU A 211 3.37 -15.42 3.80
N CYS A 212 3.15 -16.58 4.42
CA CYS A 212 2.54 -17.72 3.73
C CYS A 212 1.07 -17.46 3.37
N ARG A 213 0.28 -16.88 4.30
CA ARG A 213 -1.09 -16.44 4.02
C ARG A 213 -1.13 -15.44 2.86
N ALA A 214 -0.22 -14.46 2.86
CA ALA A 214 -0.08 -13.49 1.77
C ALA A 214 0.22 -14.18 0.44
N GLY A 215 1.17 -15.13 0.41
CA GLY A 215 1.52 -15.88 -0.79
C GLY A 215 0.33 -16.64 -1.41
N HIS A 216 -0.54 -17.21 -0.58
CA HIS A 216 -1.79 -17.84 -1.02
C HIS A 216 -2.80 -16.83 -1.57
N LEU A 217 -3.07 -15.75 -0.82
CA LEU A 217 -4.04 -14.71 -1.23
C LEU A 217 -3.60 -13.99 -2.52
N LEU A 218 -2.31 -13.67 -2.66
CA LEU A 218 -1.75 -13.09 -3.88
C LEU A 218 -1.87 -14.06 -5.06
N GLY A 219 -1.70 -15.37 -4.83
CA GLY A 219 -1.96 -16.40 -5.84
C GLY A 219 -3.41 -16.39 -6.31
N ALA A 220 -4.36 -16.28 -5.39
CA ALA A 220 -5.79 -16.17 -5.73
C ALA A 220 -6.10 -14.91 -6.55
N ILE A 221 -5.50 -13.76 -6.18
CA ILE A 221 -5.65 -12.50 -6.93
C ILE A 221 -5.06 -12.63 -8.34
N ALA A 222 -3.88 -13.23 -8.49
CA ALA A 222 -3.20 -13.37 -9.78
C ALA A 222 -3.91 -14.29 -10.78
N ARG A 223 -4.86 -15.13 -10.32
CA ARG A 223 -5.74 -15.96 -11.16
C ARG A 223 -6.92 -15.19 -11.77
N ARG A 224 -7.20 -13.97 -11.28
CA ARG A 224 -8.31 -13.15 -11.78
C ARG A 224 -7.94 -12.50 -13.12
N PRO A 225 -8.94 -12.06 -13.92
CA PRO A 225 -8.70 -11.40 -15.21
C PRO A 225 -8.23 -9.95 -15.01
N LEU A 226 -7.01 -9.80 -14.48
CA LEU A 226 -6.35 -8.52 -14.27
C LEU A 226 -5.77 -8.00 -15.59
N ALA A 227 -5.84 -6.68 -15.80
CA ALA A 227 -5.28 -6.04 -16.99
C ALA A 227 -3.88 -5.45 -16.72
N GLY A 228 -2.99 -5.51 -17.72
CA GLY A 228 -1.71 -4.80 -17.74
C GLY A 228 -0.67 -5.29 -16.72
N ARG A 229 0.20 -4.37 -16.27
CA ARG A 229 1.37 -4.65 -15.41
C ARG A 229 1.03 -5.24 -14.04
N SER A 230 -0.22 -5.10 -13.58
CA SER A 230 -0.66 -5.55 -12.27
C SER A 230 -0.41 -7.04 -12.04
N ARG A 231 -0.56 -7.89 -13.06
CA ARG A 231 -0.35 -9.34 -12.91
C ARG A 231 1.10 -9.69 -12.63
N ASP A 232 2.04 -9.08 -13.36
CA ASP A 232 3.48 -9.31 -13.20
C ASP A 232 3.98 -8.75 -11.86
N ASP A 233 3.46 -7.59 -11.45
CA ASP A 233 3.80 -6.98 -10.17
C ASP A 233 3.31 -7.85 -8.98
N LEU A 234 2.12 -8.43 -9.10
CA LEU A 234 1.58 -9.37 -8.10
C LEU A 234 2.36 -10.70 -8.07
N ALA A 235 2.77 -11.22 -9.22
CA ALA A 235 3.59 -12.43 -9.29
C ALA A 235 4.94 -12.22 -8.59
N ARG A 236 5.62 -11.10 -8.88
CA ARG A 236 6.86 -10.71 -8.20
C ARG A 236 6.66 -10.50 -6.70
N LEU A 237 5.56 -9.84 -6.30
CA LEU A 237 5.24 -9.68 -4.89
C LEU A 237 5.03 -11.03 -4.20
N ARG A 238 4.33 -11.96 -4.85
CA ARG A 238 4.10 -13.33 -4.35
C ARG A 238 5.40 -14.09 -4.15
N GLU A 239 6.32 -14.02 -5.11
CA GLU A 239 7.65 -14.61 -5.01
C GLU A 239 8.44 -13.99 -3.85
N GLN A 240 8.42 -12.67 -3.73
CA GLN A 240 9.12 -11.96 -2.66
C GLN A 240 8.59 -12.32 -1.27
N VAL A 241 7.27 -12.39 -1.06
CA VAL A 241 6.72 -12.78 0.25
C VAL A 241 7.04 -14.24 0.59
N ARG A 242 7.07 -15.14 -0.41
CA ARG A 242 7.49 -16.54 -0.21
C ARG A 242 8.98 -16.63 0.16
N ALA A 243 9.83 -15.87 -0.53
CA ALA A 243 11.25 -15.79 -0.18
C ALA A 243 11.45 -15.23 1.25
N ALA A 244 10.70 -14.20 1.63
CA ALA A 244 10.71 -13.66 2.98
C ALA A 244 10.21 -14.68 4.03
N ALA A 245 9.24 -15.53 3.69
CA ALA A 245 8.82 -16.62 4.58
C ALA A 245 9.97 -17.63 4.81
N GLY A 246 10.72 -17.96 3.75
CA GLY A 246 11.95 -18.77 3.85
C GLY A 246 13.01 -18.12 4.73
N GLN A 247 13.19 -16.81 4.59
CA GLN A 247 14.09 -16.03 5.46
C GLN A 247 13.65 -16.06 6.92
N ALA A 248 12.35 -15.98 7.22
CA ALA A 248 11.83 -16.09 8.58
C ALA A 248 12.21 -17.44 9.21
N VAL A 249 12.06 -18.54 8.47
CA VAL A 249 12.48 -19.88 8.92
C VAL A 249 13.99 -19.94 9.15
N ALA A 250 14.79 -19.48 8.19
CA ALA A 250 16.25 -19.51 8.28
C ALA A 250 16.77 -18.68 9.47
N GLN A 251 16.25 -17.46 9.65
CA GLN A 251 16.63 -16.59 10.75
C GLN A 251 16.18 -17.15 12.10
N ALA A 252 14.97 -17.72 12.20
CA ALA A 252 14.52 -18.38 13.43
C ALA A 252 15.42 -19.56 13.82
N LYS A 253 15.88 -20.36 12.85
CA LYS A 253 16.82 -21.47 13.10
C LYS A 253 18.19 -20.97 13.57
N ALA A 254 18.67 -19.85 13.02
CA ALA A 254 19.95 -19.23 13.37
C ALA A 254 19.90 -18.40 14.66
N ASP A 255 18.73 -17.97 15.11
CA ASP A 255 18.58 -17.16 16.31
C ASP A 255 18.73 -18.01 17.57
N ALA A 256 19.76 -17.70 18.38
CA ALA A 256 20.05 -18.37 19.64
C ALA A 256 18.93 -18.19 20.69
N ASN A 257 18.16 -17.10 20.60
CA ASN A 257 17.07 -16.79 21.53
C ASN A 257 15.74 -17.41 21.09
N TYR A 258 15.65 -17.94 19.87
CA TYR A 258 14.41 -18.54 19.38
C TYR A 258 14.17 -19.92 20.02
N PRO A 259 12.95 -20.22 20.54
CA PRO A 259 12.68 -21.43 21.31
C PRO A 259 13.16 -22.71 20.63
N LYS A 260 13.80 -23.61 21.40
CA LYS A 260 14.27 -24.91 20.90
C LYS A 260 13.14 -25.81 20.37
N LEU A 261 11.91 -25.58 20.85
CA LEU A 261 10.70 -26.28 20.43
C LEU A 261 9.79 -25.41 19.52
N GLY A 262 10.31 -24.32 18.97
CA GLY A 262 9.56 -23.47 18.04
C GLY A 262 9.21 -24.19 16.74
N LEU A 263 8.01 -23.95 16.19
CA LEU A 263 7.48 -24.70 15.05
C LEU A 263 8.32 -24.49 13.78
N LEU A 264 8.92 -23.30 13.62
CA LEU A 264 9.77 -23.01 12.45
C LEU A 264 11.05 -23.86 12.41
N ARG A 265 11.49 -24.44 13.54
CA ARG A 265 12.64 -25.37 13.51
C ARG A 265 12.36 -26.63 12.71
N LEU A 266 11.08 -27.01 12.58
CA LEU A 266 10.63 -28.18 11.83
C LEU A 266 10.39 -27.89 10.34
N ARG A 267 10.48 -26.62 9.92
CA ARG A 267 10.21 -26.20 8.54
C ARG A 267 11.49 -26.06 7.73
N GLU A 268 11.43 -26.35 6.44
CA GLU A 268 12.55 -26.15 5.52
C GLU A 268 12.50 -24.76 4.87
N PRO A 269 13.57 -23.94 4.94
CA PRO A 269 13.57 -22.60 4.34
C PRO A 269 13.28 -22.58 2.84
N ALA A 270 13.63 -23.65 2.11
CA ALA A 270 13.39 -23.77 0.68
C ALA A 270 11.92 -24.04 0.33
N GLN A 271 11.13 -24.56 1.27
CA GLN A 271 9.69 -24.80 1.14
C GLN A 271 9.00 -24.29 2.41
N PRO A 272 8.98 -22.97 2.63
CA PRO A 272 8.56 -22.41 3.90
C PRO A 272 7.07 -22.56 4.11
N CYS A 273 6.27 -22.53 3.05
CA CYS A 273 4.83 -22.60 3.11
C CYS A 273 4.34 -23.97 2.63
N ASP A 274 3.27 -24.47 3.23
CA ASP A 274 2.60 -25.68 2.78
C ASP A 274 2.14 -25.53 1.32
N ALA A 275 2.12 -26.64 0.57
CA ALA A 275 1.58 -26.66 -0.78
C ALA A 275 0.13 -26.16 -0.75
N GLU A 276 -0.25 -25.34 -1.72
CA GLU A 276 -1.62 -24.82 -1.80
C GLU A 276 -2.59 -26.00 -1.89
N GLU A 277 -3.39 -26.22 -0.85
CA GLU A 277 -4.60 -27.04 -0.99
C GLU A 277 -5.52 -26.27 -1.95
N GLY A 278 -5.59 -26.78 -3.19
CA GLY A 278 -6.27 -26.15 -4.32
C GLY A 278 -7.78 -26.14 -4.19
#